data_AF-A0A6A3EVD2-F1
#
_entry.id   AF-A0A6A3EVD2-F1
#
_cell.length_a   1.000
_cell.length_b   1.000
_cell.length_c   1.000
_cell.angle_alpha   90.00
_cell.angle_beta   90.00
_cell.angle_gamma   90.00
#
_symmetry.space_group_name_H-M   'P 1'
#
loop_
_entity.id
_entity.type
_entity.pdbx_description
1 polymer ?
#
loop_
_entity_poly.entity_id
_entity_poly.type
_entity_poly.pdbx_seq_one_letter_code
_entity_poly.pdbx_strand_id
1 'polypeptide(L)'
;MKESQTPGFLAYTPHRRDLGLLKTRFNPDAFHAFLMADLPWQKMYTDRVKELYFHRLSDLSEVETAFLEEMDIFMQGNSRAFWTALHWVIFLQGNPGSIAAKIYARRRKGQESVSRRMTTLIKRYLKKGVRASLLQEPGVWKFPAKVCYWILEDPSASLTHSLPEQLALLDIGEPARVQWAHCISEEKRIAHLPADIRDKLIPAGQRDLISNAF
;
A
#
# COMPACT_ATOMS: atom_id res chain seq x y z
N MET A 1 21.89 -11.48 -2.14
CA MET A 1 20.90 -11.78 -1.08
C MET A 1 19.52 -11.43 -1.66
N LYS A 2 18.56 -12.36 -1.73
CA LYS A 2 17.18 -11.99 -2.13
C LYS A 2 16.67 -10.99 -1.09
N GLU A 3 16.24 -9.80 -1.49
CA GLU A 3 15.65 -8.83 -0.57
C GLU A 3 14.52 -9.50 0.22
N SER A 4 14.55 -9.36 1.55
CA SER A 4 13.46 -9.78 2.43
C SER A 4 12.25 -8.88 2.20
N GLN A 5 11.04 -9.41 2.38
CA GLN A 5 9.83 -8.59 2.28
C GLN A 5 9.83 -7.52 3.39
N THR A 6 9.24 -6.36 3.11
CA THR A 6 9.01 -5.31 4.13
C THR A 6 8.14 -5.90 5.25
N PRO A 7 8.54 -5.78 6.54
CA PRO A 7 7.78 -6.35 7.65
C PRO A 7 6.30 -5.95 7.65
N GLY A 8 5.43 -6.91 7.95
CA GLY A 8 3.97 -6.75 7.94
C GLY A 8 3.31 -7.05 6.58
N PHE A 9 4.03 -6.98 5.47
CA PHE A 9 3.46 -7.31 4.15
C PHE A 9 3.52 -8.79 3.81
N LEU A 10 2.59 -9.21 2.94
CA LEU A 10 2.48 -10.57 2.45
C LEU A 10 3.72 -10.95 1.64
N ALA A 11 4.19 -12.19 1.83
CA ALA A 11 5.44 -12.68 1.22
C ALA A 11 5.23 -13.91 0.32
N TYR A 12 3.99 -14.22 -0.06
CA TYR A 12 3.72 -15.33 -0.97
C TYR A 12 3.88 -14.91 -2.43
N THR A 13 4.29 -15.87 -3.26
CA THR A 13 4.42 -15.71 -4.71
C THR A 13 3.79 -16.93 -5.39
N PRO A 14 2.99 -16.73 -6.45
CA PRO A 14 2.40 -17.83 -7.18
C PRO A 14 3.45 -18.79 -7.75
N HIS A 15 3.13 -20.08 -7.70
CA HIS A 15 4.03 -21.10 -8.18
C HIS A 15 4.19 -20.99 -9.71
N ARG A 16 5.40 -21.23 -10.23
CA ARG A 16 5.72 -21.01 -11.64
C ARG A 16 4.82 -21.81 -12.59
N ARG A 17 4.38 -23.00 -12.17
CA ARG A 17 3.51 -23.89 -12.96
C ARG A 17 2.11 -23.32 -13.15
N ASP A 18 1.63 -22.51 -12.22
CA ASP A 18 0.26 -21.98 -12.24
C ASP A 18 0.16 -20.66 -13.02
N LEU A 19 1.30 -20.06 -13.39
CA LEU A 19 1.31 -18.77 -14.08
C LEU A 19 0.52 -18.77 -15.39
N GLY A 20 0.48 -19.90 -16.10
CA GLY A 20 -0.32 -20.04 -17.32
C GLY A 20 -1.81 -19.85 -17.02
N LEU A 21 -2.32 -20.60 -16.04
CA LEU A 21 -3.69 -20.54 -15.57
C LEU A 21 -4.03 -19.15 -14.99
N LEU A 22 -3.16 -18.57 -14.16
CA LEU A 22 -3.44 -17.27 -13.55
C LEU A 22 -3.53 -16.14 -14.59
N LYS A 23 -2.78 -16.25 -15.69
CA LYS A 23 -2.86 -15.29 -16.79
C LYS A 23 -4.20 -15.34 -17.53
N THR A 24 -4.82 -16.52 -17.67
CA THR A 24 -6.11 -16.65 -18.39
C THR A 24 -7.27 -16.03 -17.62
N ARG A 25 -7.12 -15.85 -16.30
CA ARG A 25 -8.10 -15.18 -15.44
C ARG A 25 -8.12 -13.66 -15.62
N PHE A 26 -7.09 -13.08 -16.22
CA PHE A 26 -6.98 -11.63 -16.37
C PHE A 26 -7.60 -11.13 -17.67
N ASN A 27 -8.66 -10.32 -17.54
CA ASN A 27 -9.20 -9.52 -18.63
C ASN A 27 -8.67 -8.06 -18.52
N PRO A 28 -7.80 -7.60 -19.44
CA PRO A 28 -7.20 -6.27 -19.36
C PRO A 28 -8.21 -5.13 -19.49
N ASP A 29 -9.26 -5.31 -20.29
CA ASP A 29 -10.24 -4.27 -20.58
C ASP A 29 -11.19 -4.09 -19.39
N ALA A 30 -11.72 -5.20 -18.87
CA ALA A 30 -12.53 -5.19 -17.65
C ALA A 30 -11.75 -4.63 -16.46
N PHE A 31 -10.48 -5.04 -16.30
CA PHE A 31 -9.63 -4.53 -15.24
C PHE A 31 -9.32 -3.03 -15.41
N HIS A 32 -9.07 -2.57 -16.63
CA HIS A 32 -8.86 -1.15 -16.90
C HIS A 32 -10.12 -0.33 -16.61
N ALA A 33 -11.29 -0.80 -17.05
CA ALA A 33 -12.58 -0.15 -16.80
C ALA A 33 -12.83 -0.01 -15.29
N PHE A 34 -12.66 -1.10 -14.53
CA PHE A 34 -12.70 -1.08 -13.06
C PHE A 34 -11.77 -0.03 -12.46
N LEU A 35 -10.49 -0.02 -12.86
CA LEU A 35 -9.53 0.94 -12.34
C LEU A 35 -9.93 2.40 -12.61
N MET A 36 -10.54 2.69 -13.76
CA MET A 36 -10.93 4.06 -14.12
C MET A 36 -12.26 4.48 -13.48
N ALA A 37 -13.17 3.54 -13.26
CA ALA A 37 -14.45 3.79 -12.60
C ALA A 37 -14.26 4.03 -11.08
N ASP A 38 -13.52 3.14 -10.42
CA ASP A 38 -13.49 3.10 -8.95
C ASP A 38 -12.29 3.86 -8.36
N LEU A 39 -11.26 4.11 -9.17
CA LEU A 39 -10.02 4.78 -8.76
C LEU A 39 -9.52 4.27 -7.38
N PRO A 40 -9.33 2.96 -7.19
CA PRO A 40 -9.21 2.35 -5.86
C PRO A 40 -8.02 2.88 -5.03
N TRP A 41 -7.00 3.40 -5.70
CA TRP A 41 -5.87 4.05 -5.05
C TRP A 41 -6.21 5.40 -4.40
N GLN A 42 -7.16 6.16 -4.97
CA GLN A 42 -7.66 7.39 -4.35
C GLN A 42 -8.49 7.06 -3.12
N LYS A 43 -9.38 6.06 -3.24
CA LYS A 43 -10.14 5.55 -2.08
C LYS A 43 -9.21 5.11 -0.96
N MET A 44 -8.21 4.27 -1.27
CA MET A 44 -7.19 3.84 -0.30
C MET A 44 -6.49 5.02 0.39
N TYR A 45 -6.17 6.09 -0.36
CA TYR A 45 -5.56 7.30 0.21
C TYR A 45 -6.52 8.10 1.09
N THR A 46 -7.75 8.28 0.64
CA THR A 46 -8.79 9.02 1.38
C THR A 46 -9.12 8.34 2.71
N ASP A 47 -9.19 7.02 2.70
CA ASP A 47 -9.56 6.17 3.83
C ASP A 47 -8.39 5.88 4.78
N ARG A 48 -7.17 6.35 4.46
CA ARG A 48 -5.99 6.12 5.29
C ARG A 48 -6.18 6.67 6.71
N VAL A 49 -5.42 6.12 7.65
CA VAL A 49 -5.33 6.67 9.01
C VAL A 49 -4.71 8.06 8.96
N LYS A 50 -5.39 9.05 9.56
CA LYS A 50 -4.97 10.45 9.59
C LYS A 50 -4.55 10.92 10.97
N GLU A 51 -4.59 10.04 11.97
CA GLU A 51 -4.17 10.34 13.34
C GLU A 51 -2.75 9.85 13.58
N LEU A 52 -2.03 10.56 14.44
CA LEU A 52 -0.78 10.10 15.04
C LEU A 52 -1.10 9.21 16.24
N TYR A 53 -0.67 7.95 16.19
CA TYR A 53 -0.91 6.94 17.20
C TYR A 53 0.18 6.93 18.26
N PHE A 54 1.41 7.34 17.93
CA PHE A 54 2.58 7.16 18.77
C PHE A 54 3.32 8.47 19.10
N HIS A 55 2.97 9.57 18.44
CA HIS A 55 3.60 10.88 18.64
C HIS A 55 2.54 11.98 18.80
N ARG A 56 2.91 13.04 19.51
CA ARG A 56 2.14 14.29 19.61
C ARG A 56 2.69 15.33 18.67
N LEU A 57 1.82 16.13 18.05
CA LEU A 57 2.26 17.26 17.23
C LEU A 57 3.07 18.27 18.02
N SER A 58 2.70 18.51 19.29
CA SER A 58 3.43 19.41 20.19
C SER A 58 4.89 19.00 20.42
N ASP A 59 5.20 17.72 20.20
CA ASP A 59 6.51 17.13 20.49
C ASP A 59 7.34 16.92 19.22
N LEU A 60 6.82 17.31 18.05
CA LEU A 60 7.53 17.23 16.78
C LEU A 60 8.40 18.47 16.57
N SER A 61 9.63 18.22 16.11
CA SER A 61 10.46 19.29 15.58
C SER A 61 9.94 19.78 14.22
N GLU A 62 10.33 20.99 13.81
CA GLU A 62 10.01 21.54 12.48
C GLU A 62 10.42 20.58 11.34
N VAL A 63 11.55 19.88 11.51
CA VAL A 63 12.05 18.90 10.54
C VAL A 63 11.14 17.66 10.45
N GLU A 64 10.56 17.23 11.56
CA GLU A 64 9.65 16.08 11.61
C GLU A 64 8.26 16.43 11.08
N THR A 65 7.79 17.64 11.35
CA THR A 65 6.61 18.22 10.72
C THR A 65 6.81 18.24 9.20
N ALA A 66 7.89 18.86 8.69
CA ALA A 66 8.19 18.88 7.26
C ALA A 66 8.31 17.47 6.62
N PHE A 67 8.81 16.48 7.38
CA PHE A 67 8.83 15.09 6.93
C PHE A 67 7.42 14.53 6.72
N LEU A 68 6.52 14.72 7.69
CA LEU A 68 5.14 14.28 7.59
C LEU A 68 4.41 14.96 6.41
N GLU A 69 4.73 16.24 6.12
CA GLU A 69 4.14 16.99 4.99
C GLU A 69 4.55 16.36 3.67
N GLU A 70 5.87 16.21 3.49
CA GLU A 70 6.42 15.71 2.25
C GLU A 70 6.01 14.25 2.04
N MET A 71 5.88 13.48 3.13
CA MET A 71 5.32 12.13 3.07
C MET A 71 3.86 12.13 2.64
N ASP A 72 3.00 13.00 3.16
CA ASP A 72 1.60 13.09 2.76
C ASP A 72 1.46 13.40 1.26
N ILE A 73 2.17 14.44 0.80
CA ILE A 73 2.24 14.82 -0.62
C ILE A 73 2.78 13.66 -1.45
N PHE A 74 3.83 12.98 -0.99
CA PHE A 74 4.41 11.83 -1.67
C PHE A 74 3.42 10.67 -1.77
N MET A 75 2.71 10.33 -0.70
CA MET A 75 1.71 9.26 -0.68
C MET A 75 0.54 9.60 -1.59
N GLN A 76 0.02 10.82 -1.56
CA GLN A 76 -1.06 11.27 -2.43
C GLN A 76 -0.67 11.14 -3.91
N GLY A 77 0.45 11.74 -4.29
CA GLY A 77 0.93 11.80 -5.67
C GLY A 77 1.35 10.44 -6.22
N ASN A 78 1.71 9.48 -5.36
CA ASN A 78 2.13 8.14 -5.75
C ASN A 78 1.16 7.03 -5.33
N SER A 79 -0.04 7.35 -4.83
CA SER A 79 -1.04 6.41 -4.30
C SER A 79 -1.33 5.25 -5.25
N ARG A 80 -1.43 5.52 -6.55
CA ARG A 80 -1.62 4.48 -7.57
C ARG A 80 -0.49 3.46 -7.62
N ALA A 81 0.75 3.89 -7.41
CA ALA A 81 1.91 3.00 -7.39
C ALA A 81 1.92 2.14 -6.11
N PHE A 82 1.57 2.71 -4.95
CA PHE A 82 1.38 1.95 -3.71
C PHE A 82 0.30 0.87 -3.90
N TRP A 83 -0.89 1.28 -4.34
CA TRP A 83 -2.00 0.35 -4.55
C TRP A 83 -1.62 -0.75 -5.55
N THR A 84 -0.98 -0.40 -6.66
CA THR A 84 -0.51 -1.37 -7.66
C THR A 84 0.47 -2.39 -7.10
N ALA A 85 1.44 -1.94 -6.28
CA ALA A 85 2.43 -2.81 -5.67
C ALA A 85 1.77 -3.76 -4.66
N LEU A 86 0.70 -3.32 -4.00
CA LEU A 86 -0.06 -4.10 -3.04
C LEU A 86 -1.15 -4.97 -3.67
N HIS A 87 -1.50 -4.77 -4.95
CA HIS A 87 -2.57 -5.47 -5.67
C HIS A 87 -2.07 -5.96 -7.03
N TRP A 88 -1.01 -6.77 -7.00
CA TRP A 88 -0.34 -7.22 -8.19
C TRP A 88 -1.03 -8.41 -8.84
N VAL A 89 -1.83 -8.15 -9.87
CA VAL A 89 -2.41 -9.21 -10.70
C VAL A 89 -1.35 -9.77 -11.64
N ILE A 90 -1.36 -11.08 -11.87
CA ILE A 90 -0.52 -11.73 -12.88
C ILE A 90 -1.23 -11.67 -14.23
N PHE A 91 -0.51 -11.20 -15.25
CA PHE A 91 -1.05 -11.12 -16.61
C PHE A 91 0.03 -11.21 -17.67
N LEU A 92 -0.40 -11.41 -18.91
CA LEU A 92 0.45 -11.27 -20.08
C LEU A 92 0.74 -9.78 -20.32
N GLN A 93 2.00 -9.43 -20.61
CA GLN A 93 2.37 -8.07 -20.98
C GLN A 93 1.55 -7.55 -22.18
N GLY A 94 0.91 -8.43 -22.95
CA GLY A 94 0.09 -8.08 -24.11
C GLY A 94 0.93 -7.63 -25.28
N ASN A 95 0.28 -7.43 -26.42
CA ASN A 95 0.95 -6.91 -27.61
C ASN A 95 1.35 -5.44 -27.40
N PRO A 96 2.45 -4.96 -28.01
CA PRO A 96 2.82 -3.55 -27.99
C PRO A 96 1.61 -2.65 -28.34
N GLY A 97 1.39 -1.60 -27.54
CA GLY A 97 0.26 -0.68 -27.72
C GLY A 97 -1.08 -1.11 -27.10
N SER A 98 -1.24 -2.38 -26.71
CA SER A 98 -2.45 -2.88 -26.04
C SER A 98 -2.68 -2.26 -24.65
N ILE A 99 -3.90 -2.33 -24.15
CA ILE A 99 -4.25 -1.92 -22.78
C ILE A 99 -3.44 -2.70 -21.74
N ALA A 100 -3.27 -4.01 -21.94
CA ALA A 100 -2.41 -4.84 -21.10
C ALA A 100 -0.96 -4.32 -21.06
N ALA A 101 -0.37 -3.96 -22.21
CA ALA A 101 0.99 -3.43 -22.26
C ALA A 101 1.13 -2.09 -21.54
N LYS A 102 0.13 -1.21 -21.67
CA LYS A 102 0.08 0.08 -20.97
C LYS A 102 -0.02 -0.11 -19.45
N ILE A 103 -0.88 -1.02 -18.99
CA ILE A 103 -0.98 -1.38 -17.57
C ILE A 103 0.36 -1.89 -17.08
N TYR A 104 0.94 -2.89 -17.75
CA TYR A 104 2.22 -3.49 -17.38
C TYR A 104 3.35 -2.47 -17.24
N ALA A 105 3.56 -1.65 -18.28
CA ALA A 105 4.62 -0.64 -18.28
C ALA A 105 4.45 0.37 -17.14
N ARG A 106 3.20 0.84 -16.91
CA ARG A 106 2.89 1.78 -15.83
C ARG A 106 3.17 1.17 -14.45
N ARG A 107 2.76 -0.09 -14.24
CA ARG A 107 2.97 -0.81 -12.99
C ARG A 107 4.46 -0.99 -12.68
N ARG A 108 5.25 -1.47 -13.66
CA ARG A 108 6.70 -1.67 -13.50
C ARG A 108 7.43 -0.35 -13.22
N LYS A 109 7.17 0.69 -14.03
CA LYS A 109 7.76 2.02 -13.84
C LYS A 109 7.43 2.61 -12.48
N GLY A 110 6.17 2.45 -12.04
CA GLY A 110 5.72 2.90 -10.71
C GLY A 110 6.45 2.18 -9.59
N GLN A 111 6.50 0.85 -9.62
CA GLN A 111 7.12 0.04 -8.57
C GLN A 111 8.60 0.39 -8.37
N GLU A 112 9.39 0.42 -9.45
CA GLU A 112 10.83 0.68 -9.33
C GLU A 112 11.13 2.15 -8.98
N SER A 113 10.42 3.11 -9.56
CA SER A 113 10.68 4.54 -9.36
C SER A 113 10.23 5.02 -7.98
N VAL A 114 9.02 4.64 -7.56
CA VAL A 114 8.44 5.10 -6.29
C VAL A 114 9.16 4.47 -5.10
N SER A 115 9.48 3.17 -5.16
CA SER A 115 10.28 2.50 -4.12
C SER A 115 11.64 3.19 -3.90
N ARG A 116 12.36 3.50 -4.98
CA ARG A 116 13.65 4.23 -4.91
C ARG A 116 13.48 5.64 -4.34
N ARG A 117 12.51 6.40 -4.83
CA ARG A 117 12.26 7.78 -4.37
C ARG A 117 11.86 7.84 -2.90
N MET A 118 11.01 6.90 -2.45
CA MET A 118 10.63 6.80 -1.04
C MET A 118 11.83 6.47 -0.16
N THR A 119 12.66 5.50 -0.57
CA THR A 119 13.89 5.15 0.15
C THR A 119 14.82 6.36 0.27
N THR A 120 14.99 7.15 -0.78
CA THR A 120 15.78 8.37 -0.77
C THR A 120 15.20 9.43 0.15
N LEU A 121 13.88 9.65 0.10
CA LEU A 121 13.18 10.60 0.98
C LEU A 121 13.40 10.22 2.45
N ILE A 122 13.13 8.97 2.82
CA ILE A 122 13.30 8.48 4.21
C ILE A 122 14.75 8.65 4.66
N LYS A 123 15.72 8.19 3.87
CA LYS A 123 17.15 8.31 4.21
C LYS A 123 17.58 9.76 4.42
N ARG A 124 17.07 10.68 3.59
CA ARG A 124 17.36 12.12 3.71
C ARG A 124 16.86 12.68 5.04
N TYR A 125 15.64 12.34 5.45
CA TYR A 125 15.08 12.84 6.71
C TYR A 125 15.65 12.18 7.96
N LEU A 126 15.96 10.89 7.90
CA LEU A 126 16.70 10.23 8.99
C LEU A 126 18.06 10.90 9.21
N LYS A 127 18.77 11.28 8.14
CA LYS A 127 20.02 12.05 8.25
C LYS A 127 19.83 13.44 8.85
N LYS A 128 18.65 14.05 8.67
CA LYS A 128 18.29 15.34 9.26
C LYS A 128 17.81 15.24 10.73
N GLY A 129 17.80 14.05 11.31
CA GLY A 129 17.44 13.85 12.72
C GLY A 129 15.99 13.45 12.98
N VAL A 130 15.20 13.15 11.95
CA VAL A 130 13.84 12.61 12.14
C VAL A 130 13.90 11.27 12.88
N ARG A 131 13.09 11.13 13.93
CA ARG A 131 13.01 9.87 14.70
C ARG A 131 12.45 8.75 13.82
N ALA A 132 13.13 7.61 13.79
CA ALA A 132 12.70 6.45 13.00
C ALA A 132 11.35 5.86 13.45
N SER A 133 10.91 6.13 14.68
CA SER A 133 9.58 5.74 15.18
C SER A 133 8.45 6.41 14.42
N LEU A 134 8.67 7.59 13.82
CA LEU A 134 7.66 8.31 13.04
C LEU A 134 7.27 7.55 11.76
N LEU A 135 8.15 6.68 11.24
CA LEU A 135 7.87 5.77 10.13
C LEU A 135 6.94 4.62 10.50
N GLN A 136 6.65 4.44 11.79
CA GLN A 136 5.74 3.42 12.29
C GLN A 136 4.32 3.94 12.46
N GLU A 137 4.11 5.25 12.30
CA GLU A 137 2.78 5.84 12.32
C GLU A 137 1.89 5.20 11.25
N PRO A 138 0.66 4.76 11.58
CA PRO A 138 -0.20 4.09 10.60
C PRO A 138 -0.56 4.97 9.40
N GLY A 139 -0.56 6.30 9.59
CA GLY A 139 -0.76 7.26 8.50
C GLY A 139 0.44 7.41 7.57
N VAL A 140 1.63 6.95 7.97
CA VAL A 140 2.85 6.96 7.15
C VAL A 140 2.98 5.60 6.46
N TRP A 141 2.49 5.53 5.22
CA TRP A 141 2.47 4.29 4.45
C TRP A 141 3.87 3.73 4.22
N LYS A 142 3.94 2.40 4.12
CA LYS A 142 5.15 1.66 3.79
C LYS A 142 5.05 1.12 2.37
N PHE A 143 6.16 1.16 1.63
CA PHE A 143 6.23 0.53 0.30
C PHE A 143 6.72 -0.92 0.44
N PRO A 144 6.07 -1.89 -0.22
CA PRO A 144 6.49 -3.28 -0.11
C PRO A 144 7.75 -3.51 -0.95
N ALA A 145 8.75 -4.19 -0.39
CA ALA A 145 9.97 -4.54 -1.11
C ALA A 145 9.67 -5.48 -2.31
N LYS A 146 8.68 -6.38 -2.14
CA LYS A 146 8.14 -7.22 -3.21
C LYS A 146 6.66 -6.95 -3.40
N VAL A 147 6.21 -7.01 -4.65
CA VAL A 147 4.79 -6.89 -4.97
C VAL A 147 3.95 -7.94 -4.26
N CYS A 148 2.75 -7.57 -3.80
CA CYS A 148 1.80 -8.47 -3.16
C CYS A 148 0.79 -8.96 -4.19
N TYR A 149 0.78 -10.26 -4.46
CA TYR A 149 -0.02 -10.81 -5.55
C TYR A 149 -1.51 -10.83 -5.24
N TRP A 150 -2.34 -10.30 -6.15
CA TRP A 150 -3.79 -10.50 -6.15
C TRP A 150 -4.11 -11.64 -7.13
N ILE A 151 -4.59 -12.76 -6.58
CA ILE A 151 -5.00 -13.92 -7.35
C ILE A 151 -6.47 -13.74 -7.70
N LEU A 152 -6.74 -13.46 -8.97
CA LEU A 152 -8.12 -13.36 -9.45
C LEU A 152 -8.81 -14.72 -9.40
N GLU A 153 -10.11 -14.68 -9.10
CA GLU A 153 -10.98 -15.85 -9.18
C GLU A 153 -11.01 -16.44 -10.59
N ASP A 154 -11.33 -17.73 -10.67
CA ASP A 154 -11.43 -18.40 -11.95
C ASP A 154 -12.71 -17.95 -12.68
N PRO A 155 -12.62 -17.31 -13.86
CA PRO A 155 -13.80 -16.83 -14.57
C PRO A 155 -14.71 -17.97 -15.05
N SER A 156 -14.22 -19.21 -15.06
CA SER A 156 -15.01 -20.39 -15.41
C SER A 156 -15.77 -21.01 -14.24
N ALA A 157 -15.57 -20.52 -13.01
CA ALA A 157 -16.28 -21.02 -11.84
C ALA A 157 -17.78 -20.68 -11.93
N SER A 158 -18.63 -21.55 -11.36
CA SER A 158 -20.09 -21.41 -11.38
C SER A 158 -20.61 -20.17 -10.65
N LEU A 159 -19.82 -19.66 -9.70
CA LEU A 159 -20.04 -18.39 -9.02
C LEU A 159 -18.72 -17.63 -9.04
N THR A 160 -18.74 -16.42 -9.58
CA THR A 160 -17.58 -15.51 -9.60
C THR A 160 -18.01 -14.14 -9.14
N HIS A 161 -17.21 -13.56 -8.26
CA HIS A 161 -17.42 -12.20 -7.80
C HIS A 161 -16.93 -11.21 -8.87
N SER A 162 -17.55 -10.03 -8.90
CA SER A 162 -17.03 -8.89 -9.67
C SER A 162 -15.66 -8.44 -9.15
N LEU A 163 -14.89 -7.70 -9.96
CA LEU A 163 -13.58 -7.17 -9.54
C LEU A 163 -13.65 -6.32 -8.26
N PRO A 164 -14.65 -5.42 -8.07
CA PRO A 164 -14.81 -4.68 -6.82
C PRO A 164 -15.07 -5.59 -5.62
N GLU A 165 -15.92 -6.61 -5.76
CA GLU A 165 -16.22 -7.56 -4.68
C GLU A 165 -14.99 -8.40 -4.32
N GLN A 166 -14.26 -8.90 -5.32
CA GLN A 166 -12.99 -9.61 -5.11
C GLN A 166 -11.97 -8.72 -4.39
N LEU A 167 -11.86 -7.44 -4.75
CA LEU A 167 -10.99 -6.49 -4.07
C LEU A 167 -11.41 -6.30 -2.61
N ALA A 168 -12.70 -6.07 -2.36
CA ALA A 168 -13.21 -5.84 -1.01
C ALA A 168 -12.94 -7.05 -0.09
N LEU A 169 -13.20 -8.27 -0.58
CA LEU A 169 -12.90 -9.50 0.16
C LEU A 169 -11.40 -9.66 0.41
N LEU A 170 -10.56 -9.35 -0.59
CA LEU A 170 -9.10 -9.39 -0.45
C LEU A 170 -8.60 -8.41 0.60
N ASP A 171 -9.08 -7.17 0.59
CA ASP A 171 -8.66 -6.12 1.53
C ASP A 171 -9.11 -6.41 2.97
N ILE A 172 -10.29 -7.02 3.15
CA ILE A 172 -10.77 -7.50 4.45
C ILE A 172 -9.91 -8.65 4.96
N GLY A 173 -9.61 -9.63 4.09
CA GLY A 173 -8.81 -10.79 4.44
C GLY A 173 -7.34 -10.45 4.71
N GLU A 174 -6.81 -9.43 4.04
CA GLU A 174 -5.40 -9.07 4.09
C GLU A 174 -5.18 -7.55 4.28
N PRO A 175 -5.45 -7.00 5.48
CA PRO A 175 -5.45 -5.56 5.74
C PRO A 175 -4.14 -4.81 5.44
N ALA A 176 -3.01 -5.51 5.36
CA ALA A 176 -1.73 -4.92 4.97
C ALA A 176 -1.79 -4.28 3.57
N ARG A 177 -2.66 -4.78 2.67
CA ARG A 177 -2.85 -4.24 1.31
C ARG A 177 -3.39 -2.82 1.29
N VAL A 178 -4.14 -2.46 2.32
CA VAL A 178 -4.72 -1.13 2.54
C VAL A 178 -4.05 -0.41 3.70
N GLN A 179 -2.78 -0.74 3.97
CA GLN A 179 -1.97 -0.09 5.00
C GLN A 179 -2.64 -0.15 6.39
N TRP A 180 -3.36 -1.25 6.67
CA TRP A 180 -4.08 -1.50 7.93
C TRP A 180 -5.18 -0.47 8.26
N ALA A 181 -5.61 0.35 7.29
CA ALA A 181 -6.64 1.36 7.49
C ALA A 181 -7.98 0.73 7.95
N HIS A 182 -8.40 -0.35 7.29
CA HIS A 182 -9.69 -1.01 7.49
C HIS A 182 -9.66 -2.18 8.48
N CYS A 183 -8.66 -2.25 9.37
CA CYS A 183 -8.69 -3.25 10.44
C CYS A 183 -9.94 -3.10 11.32
N ILE A 184 -10.55 -4.23 11.68
CA ILE A 184 -11.76 -4.30 12.53
C ILE A 184 -11.54 -3.66 13.90
N SER A 185 -10.32 -3.73 14.42
CA SER A 185 -9.95 -3.13 15.70
C SER A 185 -8.57 -2.47 15.64
N GLU A 186 -8.32 -1.56 16.58
CA GLU A 186 -7.04 -0.89 16.72
C GLU A 186 -5.91 -1.86 17.06
N GLU A 187 -6.18 -2.84 17.92
CA GLU A 187 -5.19 -3.85 18.30
C GLU A 187 -4.72 -4.61 17.06
N LYS A 188 -5.65 -4.98 16.16
CA LYS A 188 -5.31 -5.60 14.87
C LYS A 188 -4.54 -4.67 13.95
N ARG A 189 -4.83 -3.36 13.98
CA ARG A 189 -4.11 -2.35 13.19
C ARG A 189 -2.63 -2.29 13.58
N ILE A 190 -2.33 -2.29 14.87
CA ILE A 190 -0.95 -2.13 15.37
C ILE A 190 -0.24 -3.46 15.69
N ALA A 191 -0.94 -4.61 15.62
CA ALA A 191 -0.38 -5.91 15.97
C ALA A 191 0.91 -6.26 15.20
N HIS A 192 1.06 -5.75 13.98
CA HIS A 192 2.22 -5.98 13.12
C HIS A 192 3.46 -5.15 13.50
N LEU A 193 3.33 -4.19 14.41
CA LEU A 193 4.41 -3.31 14.86
C LEU A 193 5.22 -3.94 16.01
N PRO A 194 6.50 -3.55 16.16
CA PRO A 194 7.32 -3.93 17.31
C PRO A 194 6.68 -3.57 18.65
N ALA A 195 6.92 -4.39 19.69
CA ALA A 195 6.31 -4.20 21.01
C ALA A 195 6.62 -2.83 21.62
N ASP A 196 7.88 -2.38 21.52
CA ASP A 196 8.34 -1.08 22.02
C ASP A 196 7.67 0.13 21.34
N ILE A 197 7.12 -0.06 20.14
CA ILE A 197 6.31 0.94 19.45
C ILE A 197 4.87 0.89 19.94
N ARG A 198 4.30 -0.32 20.08
CA ARG A 198 2.93 -0.50 20.58
C ARG A 198 2.78 0.04 22.00
N ASP A 199 3.80 -0.04 22.83
CA ASP A 199 3.81 0.49 24.20
C ASP A 199 3.72 2.02 24.26
N LYS A 200 3.92 2.72 23.13
CA LYS A 200 3.82 4.19 23.02
C LYS A 200 2.44 4.66 22.54
N LEU A 201 1.46 3.76 22.45
CA LEU A 201 0.14 4.07 21.94
C LEU A 201 -0.53 5.18 22.76
N ILE A 202 -0.92 6.25 22.07
CA ILE A 202 -1.69 7.36 22.62
C ILE A 202 -3.18 6.94 22.64
N PRO A 203 -3.94 7.21 23.71
CA PRO A 203 -5.38 6.95 23.74
C PRO A 203 -6.13 7.67 22.62
N ALA A 204 -7.10 7.01 21.96
CA ALA A 204 -7.77 7.51 20.76
C ALA A 204 -8.31 8.95 20.86
N GLY A 205 -8.97 9.30 21.96
CA GLY A 205 -9.52 10.65 22.17
C GLY A 205 -8.49 11.74 22.43
N GLN A 206 -7.20 11.40 22.43
CA GLN A 206 -6.11 12.34 22.64
C GLN A 206 -5.18 12.43 21.43
N ARG A 207 -5.46 11.74 20.32
CA ARG A 207 -4.54 11.75 19.17
C ARG A 207 -4.65 13.02 18.36
N ASP A 208 -3.53 13.45 17.83
CA ASP A 208 -3.48 14.59 16.93
C ASP A 208 -3.67 14.13 15.48
N LEU A 209 -4.30 14.96 14.64
CA LEU A 209 -4.41 14.69 13.21
C LEU A 209 -3.12 15.08 12.49
N ILE A 210 -2.61 14.21 11.63
CA ILE A 210 -1.50 14.49 10.71
C ILE A 210 -1.80 15.70 9.84
N SER A 211 -3.05 15.91 9.44
CA SER A 211 -3.45 17.09 8.66
C SER A 211 -3.34 18.39 9.44
N ASN A 212 -3.29 18.37 10.78
CA ASN A 212 -3.10 19.57 11.59
C ASN A 212 -1.62 19.94 11.72
N ALA A 213 -0.72 19.14 11.17
CA ALA A 213 0.70 19.46 11.10
C ALA A 213 1.00 20.50 10.00
N PHE A 214 0.06 20.75 9.06
CA PHE A 214 0.24 21.57 7.85
C PHE A 214 -0.94 22.52 7.61
#